data_AF-A0A2P5CBZ0-F1
#
_entry.id   AF-A0A2P5CBZ0-F1
#
_cell.length_a   1.000
_cell.length_b   1.000
_cell.length_c   1.000
_cell.angle_alpha   90.00
_cell.angle_beta   90.00
_cell.angle_gamma   90.00
#
_symmetry.space_group_name_H-M   'P 1'
#
loop_
_entity.id
_entity.type
_entity.pdbx_description
1 polymer ?
#
loop_
_entity_poly.entity_id
_entity_poly.type
_entity_poly.pdbx_seq_one_letter_code
_entity_poly.pdbx_strand_id
1 'polypeptide(L)'
;MVLQLKTRERIPRSPSPVLARKANETLTLLHRVWFQIYWKVSPAKKFLATVSVVLVIYAVINYLDSPIASPKLDPEELPFVADEAVSVSISLRKDLPVYPENPVKIYLYDLPRRFTYGVIEQHSLARGGKPVVDDVTNLSYPGHQYMSEWYLFRDLLRPDPERIGSAVVRVSDPADADLLYVPFFSSLSLIVNPRQPASESGLVPARPVYNDEETQVALVEWLEEQEYWKKNNGRDHVITATDPNALYKVVDRVKNSVLLVSDFGRLRPDQGSLVKDVVVPYSHRISSFEGDVGVGNRNTLLIFMGARYRKENQSWNHNHHDSKDDSRRRPITVKRRLLTDEDQKCYGI
;
A
#
# COMPACT_ATOMS: atom_id res chain seq x y z
N MET A 1 51.59 -35.28 -26.96
CA MET A 1 52.00 -33.93 -26.52
C MET A 1 51.25 -32.93 -27.39
N VAL A 2 50.15 -32.35 -26.90
CA VAL A 2 49.36 -31.29 -27.56
C VAL A 2 48.98 -30.28 -26.47
N LEU A 3 49.31 -29.02 -26.73
CA LEU A 3 49.25 -27.92 -25.77
C LEU A 3 47.82 -27.42 -25.50
N GLN A 4 47.57 -27.11 -24.23
CA GLN A 4 46.43 -26.35 -23.72
C GLN A 4 46.60 -24.84 -23.99
N LEU A 5 45.56 -24.18 -24.51
CA LEU A 5 45.45 -22.71 -24.56
C LEU A 5 44.21 -22.28 -23.78
N LYS A 6 44.45 -21.67 -22.62
CA LYS A 6 43.45 -21.12 -21.71
C LYS A 6 43.14 -19.67 -22.09
N THR A 7 41.95 -19.41 -22.61
CA THR A 7 41.43 -18.05 -22.87
C THR A 7 40.88 -17.44 -21.59
N ARG A 8 41.26 -16.18 -21.32
CA ARG A 8 40.85 -15.36 -20.16
C ARG A 8 39.93 -14.25 -20.65
N GLU A 9 38.68 -14.23 -20.19
CA GLU A 9 37.73 -13.15 -20.49
C GLU A 9 38.10 -11.84 -19.77
N ARG A 10 37.83 -10.69 -20.43
CA ARG A 10 38.07 -9.34 -19.89
C ARG A 10 36.83 -8.81 -19.18
N ILE A 11 37.03 -8.25 -18.00
CA ILE A 11 36.05 -7.48 -17.22
C ILE A 11 35.86 -6.09 -17.86
N PRO A 12 34.63 -5.55 -17.98
CA PRO A 12 34.40 -4.20 -18.49
C PRO A 12 34.80 -3.12 -17.45
N ARG A 13 35.49 -2.08 -17.92
CA ARG A 13 35.97 -0.96 -17.08
C ARG A 13 34.82 0.00 -16.74
N SER A 14 34.79 0.46 -15.50
CA SER A 14 33.91 1.53 -15.03
C SER A 14 34.20 2.87 -15.75
N PRO A 15 33.20 3.76 -15.89
CA PRO A 15 33.38 5.04 -16.54
C PRO A 15 34.38 5.91 -15.77
N SER A 16 35.30 6.54 -16.52
CA SER A 16 36.41 7.32 -15.99
C SER A 16 35.95 8.54 -15.17
N PRO A 17 36.61 8.85 -14.03
CA PRO A 17 36.25 9.94 -13.10
C PRO A 17 36.37 11.36 -13.68
N VAL A 18 36.84 11.50 -14.93
CA VAL A 18 37.02 12.78 -15.63
C VAL A 18 35.68 13.39 -16.06
N LEU A 19 34.69 12.57 -16.44
CA LEU A 19 33.41 13.06 -16.96
C LEU A 19 32.52 13.64 -15.84
N ALA A 20 32.49 12.99 -14.68
CA ALA A 20 31.75 13.45 -13.50
C ALA A 20 32.31 14.77 -12.93
N ARG A 21 33.64 14.96 -12.99
CA ARG A 21 34.30 16.20 -12.57
C ARG A 21 33.88 17.39 -13.45
N LYS A 22 33.75 17.17 -14.76
CA LYS A 22 33.35 18.23 -15.72
C LYS A 22 31.90 18.68 -15.53
N ALA A 23 30.98 17.77 -15.24
CA ALA A 23 29.57 18.09 -14.97
C ALA A 23 29.43 18.94 -13.68
N ASN A 24 30.15 18.57 -12.63
CA ASN A 24 30.13 19.29 -11.34
C ASN A 24 30.74 20.70 -11.47
N GLU A 25 31.77 20.86 -12.31
CA GLU A 25 32.34 22.17 -12.63
C GLU A 25 31.36 23.07 -13.41
N THR A 26 30.57 22.53 -14.34
CA THR A 26 29.57 23.32 -15.08
C THR A 26 28.41 23.79 -14.19
N LEU A 27 27.94 22.94 -13.27
CA LEU A 27 26.82 23.26 -12.38
C LEU A 27 27.22 24.28 -11.31
N THR A 28 28.45 24.17 -10.80
CA THR A 28 29.04 25.16 -9.89
C THR A 28 29.34 26.49 -10.57
N LEU A 29 29.73 26.49 -11.86
CA LEU A 29 29.87 27.72 -12.65
C LEU A 29 28.54 28.42 -12.88
N LEU A 30 27.49 27.69 -13.26
CA LEU A 30 26.15 28.26 -13.43
C LEU A 30 25.62 28.85 -12.12
N HIS A 31 25.81 28.15 -11.00
CA HIS A 31 25.40 28.64 -9.70
C HIS A 31 26.18 29.90 -9.29
N ARG A 32 27.50 29.96 -9.57
CA ARG A 32 28.33 31.15 -9.32
C ARG A 32 27.94 32.35 -10.18
N VAL A 33 27.63 32.13 -11.46
CA VAL A 33 27.17 33.19 -12.38
C VAL A 33 25.80 33.71 -11.95
N TRP A 34 24.87 32.83 -11.60
CA TRP A 34 23.57 33.20 -11.04
C TRP A 34 23.70 34.00 -9.74
N PHE A 35 24.58 33.57 -8.82
CA PHE A 35 24.80 34.28 -7.55
C PHE A 35 25.43 35.67 -7.77
N GLN A 36 26.35 35.80 -8.72
CA GLN A 36 26.96 37.08 -9.12
C GLN A 36 25.94 38.04 -9.72
N ILE A 37 25.04 37.55 -10.57
CA ILE A 37 23.97 38.37 -11.17
C ILE A 37 22.97 38.78 -10.08
N TYR A 38 22.53 37.84 -9.24
CA TYR A 38 21.56 38.08 -8.17
C TYR A 38 22.05 39.08 -7.12
N TRP A 39 23.35 39.14 -6.83
CA TRP A 39 23.91 40.08 -5.86
C TRP A 39 24.03 41.51 -6.39
N LYS A 40 24.24 41.69 -7.70
CA LYS A 40 24.41 43.00 -8.36
C LYS A 40 23.10 43.75 -8.62
N VAL A 41 21.94 43.14 -8.39
CA VAL A 41 20.64 43.78 -8.57
C VAL A 41 20.32 44.68 -7.36
N SER A 42 19.86 45.90 -7.59
CA SER A 42 19.42 46.82 -6.52
C SER A 42 18.35 46.17 -5.62
N PRO A 43 18.38 46.37 -4.29
CA PRO A 43 17.42 45.75 -3.37
C PRO A 43 15.95 46.06 -3.72
N ALA A 44 15.66 47.22 -4.31
CA ALA A 44 14.31 47.58 -4.77
C ALA A 44 13.82 46.68 -5.90
N LYS A 45 14.71 46.28 -6.83
CA LYS A 45 14.38 45.38 -7.93
C LYS A 45 14.21 43.93 -7.43
N LYS A 46 14.93 43.53 -6.37
CA LYS A 46 14.73 42.23 -5.71
C LYS A 46 13.35 42.17 -5.05
N PHE A 47 12.97 43.23 -4.34
CA PHE A 47 11.65 43.35 -3.71
C PHE A 47 10.51 43.32 -4.74
N LEU A 48 10.66 44.04 -5.86
CA LEU A 48 9.66 44.04 -6.93
C LEU A 48 9.50 42.67 -7.60
N ALA A 49 10.62 41.95 -7.80
CA ALA A 49 10.59 40.60 -8.36
C ALA A 49 9.90 39.60 -7.43
N THR A 50 10.19 39.64 -6.12
CA THR A 50 9.52 38.74 -5.16
C THR A 50 8.02 39.05 -5.04
N VAL A 51 7.62 40.33 -4.98
CA VAL A 51 6.20 40.71 -4.97
C VAL A 51 5.50 40.25 -6.25
N SER A 52 6.14 40.37 -7.40
CA SER A 52 5.58 39.91 -8.68
C SER A 52 5.36 38.39 -8.71
N VAL A 53 6.33 37.61 -8.19
CA VAL A 53 6.19 36.15 -8.10
C VAL A 53 5.04 35.75 -7.16
N VAL A 54 4.91 36.43 -6.01
CA VAL A 54 3.81 36.19 -5.07
C VAL A 54 2.45 36.52 -5.69
N LEU A 55 2.34 37.61 -6.45
CA LEU A 55 1.10 37.98 -7.15
C LEU A 55 0.72 36.97 -8.23
N VAL A 56 1.70 36.42 -8.97
CA VAL A 56 1.45 35.38 -9.97
C VAL A 56 0.95 34.09 -9.31
N ILE A 57 1.58 33.67 -8.21
CA ILE A 57 1.15 32.48 -7.45
C ILE A 57 -0.27 32.69 -6.90
N TYR A 58 -0.55 33.87 -6.35
CA TYR A 58 -1.89 34.21 -5.85
C TYR A 58 -2.95 34.21 -6.97
N ALA A 59 -2.64 34.72 -8.16
CA ALA A 59 -3.55 34.71 -9.30
C ALA A 59 -3.84 33.27 -9.80
N VAL A 60 -2.83 32.39 -9.81
CA VAL A 60 -3.00 30.98 -10.21
C VAL A 60 -3.88 30.23 -9.20
N ILE A 61 -3.68 30.43 -7.89
CA ILE A 61 -4.51 29.79 -6.86
C ILE A 61 -5.98 30.23 -7.00
N ASN A 62 -6.24 31.53 -7.16
CA ASN A 62 -7.63 32.01 -7.31
C ASN A 62 -8.27 31.62 -8.66
N TYR A 63 -7.47 31.41 -9.71
CA TYR A 63 -7.97 30.89 -10.97
C TYR A 63 -8.40 29.41 -10.84
N LEU A 64 -7.68 28.62 -10.05
CA LEU A 64 -8.02 27.22 -9.76
C LEU A 64 -9.22 27.08 -8.82
N ASP A 65 -9.47 28.06 -7.95
CA ASP A 65 -10.61 28.07 -7.01
C ASP A 65 -11.89 28.73 -7.57
N SER A 66 -11.90 29.16 -8.83
CA SER A 66 -13.10 29.75 -9.45
C SER A 66 -14.12 28.66 -9.84
N PRO A 67 -15.36 28.70 -9.32
CA PRO A 67 -16.37 27.68 -9.65
C PRO A 67 -16.87 27.91 -11.08
N ILE A 68 -16.64 26.93 -11.96
CA ILE A 68 -17.25 26.89 -13.29
C ILE A 68 -18.76 26.74 -13.11
N ALA A 69 -19.50 27.80 -13.44
CA ALA A 69 -20.95 27.78 -13.48
C ALA A 69 -21.42 26.73 -14.51
N SER A 70 -22.12 25.70 -14.04
CA SER A 70 -22.80 24.73 -14.90
C SER A 70 -24.16 25.29 -15.35
N PRO A 71 -24.59 25.08 -16.61
CA PRO A 71 -25.88 25.54 -17.09
C PRO A 71 -26.99 24.68 -16.49
N LYS A 72 -28.05 25.32 -15.98
CA LYS A 72 -29.29 24.65 -15.56
C LYS A 72 -30.07 24.23 -16.80
N LEU A 73 -30.50 22.96 -16.84
CA LEU A 73 -31.52 22.45 -17.76
C LEU A 73 -32.67 21.87 -16.93
N ASP A 74 -33.87 22.39 -17.17
CA ASP A 74 -35.11 22.00 -16.51
C ASP A 74 -35.65 20.67 -17.08
N PRO A 75 -36.17 19.75 -16.23
CA PRO A 75 -36.93 18.61 -16.72
C PRO A 75 -38.42 18.74 -16.34
N GLU A 76 -39.25 18.96 -17.35
CA GLU A 76 -40.70 18.80 -17.27
C GLU A 76 -41.11 17.48 -17.95
N GLU A 77 -42.12 16.83 -17.34
CA GLU A 77 -43.00 15.77 -17.84
C GLU A 77 -42.57 14.29 -17.72
N LEU A 78 -43.06 13.67 -16.64
CA LEU A 78 -43.47 12.25 -16.56
C LEU A 78 -44.97 12.14 -16.93
N PRO A 79 -45.37 11.05 -17.61
CA PRO A 79 -46.38 10.13 -17.06
C PRO A 79 -46.03 8.65 -17.43
N PHE A 80 -46.52 7.53 -16.88
CA PHE A 80 -47.48 7.11 -15.83
C PHE A 80 -47.37 5.54 -15.81
N VAL A 81 -47.00 4.93 -14.67
CA VAL A 81 -47.79 3.97 -13.84
C VAL A 81 -47.48 2.46 -13.92
N ALA A 82 -47.59 1.90 -12.70
CA ALA A 82 -47.25 0.62 -12.10
C ALA A 82 -48.01 -0.63 -12.59
N ASP A 83 -47.40 -1.81 -12.41
CA ASP A 83 -47.75 -2.79 -11.35
C ASP A 83 -46.80 -4.01 -11.43
N GLU A 84 -45.93 -4.21 -10.42
CA GLU A 84 -46.06 -5.11 -9.26
C GLU A 84 -45.63 -6.58 -9.53
N ALA A 85 -44.33 -6.85 -9.27
CA ALA A 85 -43.85 -8.12 -8.72
C ALA A 85 -42.42 -7.95 -8.11
N VAL A 86 -42.38 -7.90 -6.78
CA VAL A 86 -41.23 -8.22 -5.90
C VAL A 86 -40.01 -7.29 -5.94
N SER A 87 -40.09 -6.23 -5.13
CA SER A 87 -39.04 -5.24 -4.87
C SER A 87 -38.18 -5.60 -3.65
N VAL A 88 -37.07 -6.29 -3.90
CA VAL A 88 -35.87 -6.22 -3.03
C VAL A 88 -34.68 -5.91 -3.93
N SER A 89 -34.55 -4.66 -4.40
CA SER A 89 -33.30 -4.09 -4.99
C SER A 89 -33.47 -2.76 -5.76
N ILE A 90 -34.15 -1.73 -5.21
CA ILE A 90 -34.18 -0.40 -5.88
C ILE A 90 -34.03 0.78 -4.91
N SER A 91 -33.20 0.65 -3.87
CA SER A 91 -32.71 1.80 -3.09
C SER A 91 -31.19 1.99 -3.15
N LEU A 92 -30.48 1.16 -3.92
CA LEU A 92 -29.02 1.20 -4.09
C LEU A 92 -28.64 1.27 -5.58
N ARG A 93 -29.36 2.08 -6.37
CA ARG A 93 -29.07 2.31 -7.80
C ARG A 93 -28.90 3.79 -8.18
N LYS A 94 -28.93 4.72 -7.22
CA LYS A 94 -28.73 6.16 -7.50
C LYS A 94 -27.29 6.65 -7.41
N ASP A 95 -26.38 5.83 -6.87
CA ASP A 95 -24.95 6.11 -6.85
C ASP A 95 -24.19 5.04 -7.64
N LEU A 96 -24.46 4.92 -8.94
CA LEU A 96 -23.46 4.27 -9.79
C LEU A 96 -22.22 5.18 -9.78
N PRO A 97 -21.01 4.67 -9.47
CA PRO A 97 -19.80 5.46 -9.62
C PRO A 97 -19.74 5.94 -11.07
N VAL A 98 -19.65 7.26 -11.26
CA VAL A 98 -19.33 7.86 -12.55
C VAL A 98 -18.01 7.23 -12.99
N TYR A 99 -18.08 6.31 -13.95
CA TYR A 99 -16.90 5.66 -14.47
C TYR A 99 -16.07 6.73 -15.19
N PRO A 100 -14.76 6.80 -14.95
CA PRO A 100 -13.94 7.80 -15.60
C PRO A 100 -14.05 7.62 -17.13
N GLU A 101 -14.31 8.70 -17.86
CA GLU A 101 -14.33 8.68 -19.34
C GLU A 101 -13.02 8.13 -19.93
N ASN A 102 -11.93 8.19 -19.14
CA ASN A 102 -10.63 7.62 -19.44
C ASN A 102 -10.14 6.74 -18.26
N PRO A 103 -10.30 5.41 -18.31
CA PRO A 103 -9.79 4.53 -17.25
C PRO A 103 -8.26 4.50 -17.25
N VAL A 104 -7.66 4.33 -16.07
CA VAL A 104 -6.20 4.21 -15.92
C VAL A 104 -5.74 2.88 -16.52
N LYS A 105 -4.73 2.91 -17.39
CA LYS A 105 -4.15 1.70 -17.98
C LYS A 105 -3.06 1.14 -17.08
N ILE A 106 -3.18 -0.13 -16.71
CA ILE A 106 -2.24 -0.78 -15.82
C ILE A 106 -1.63 -2.03 -16.46
N TYR A 107 -0.32 -2.14 -16.39
CA TYR A 107 0.38 -3.38 -16.73
C TYR A 107 0.57 -4.21 -15.46
N LEU A 108 0.15 -5.48 -15.48
CA LEU A 108 0.43 -6.43 -14.41
C LEU A 108 1.74 -7.13 -14.72
N TYR A 109 2.78 -6.94 -13.88
CA TYR A 109 4.01 -7.70 -14.03
C TYR A 109 3.78 -9.21 -13.91
N ASP A 110 4.37 -9.96 -14.84
CA ASP A 110 4.52 -11.40 -14.72
C ASP A 110 5.73 -11.71 -13.81
N LEU A 111 5.50 -11.62 -12.50
CA LEU A 111 6.54 -11.89 -11.50
C LEU A 111 6.86 -13.39 -11.40
N PRO A 112 8.13 -13.75 -11.13
CA PRO A 112 8.48 -15.11 -10.75
C PRO A 112 7.58 -15.63 -9.62
N ARG A 113 7.13 -16.89 -9.76
CA ARG A 113 6.17 -17.54 -8.84
C ARG A 113 6.52 -17.37 -7.35
N ARG A 114 7.80 -17.30 -7.00
CA ARG A 114 8.30 -17.09 -5.63
C ARG A 114 7.74 -15.83 -4.94
N PHE A 115 7.25 -14.85 -5.68
CA PHE A 115 6.71 -13.59 -5.16
C PHE A 115 5.18 -13.57 -5.03
N THR A 116 4.48 -14.53 -5.66
CA THR A 116 3.01 -14.65 -5.68
C THR A 116 2.58 -16.00 -5.10
N TYR A 117 2.16 -16.94 -5.96
CA TYR A 117 1.65 -18.25 -5.60
C TYR A 117 2.65 -19.07 -4.76
N GLY A 118 3.95 -18.89 -4.98
CA GLY A 118 4.99 -19.51 -4.17
C GLY A 118 4.91 -19.09 -2.70
N VAL A 119 4.52 -17.85 -2.40
CA VAL A 119 4.31 -17.41 -1.01
C VAL A 119 3.10 -18.13 -0.38
N ILE A 120 2.03 -18.36 -1.15
CA ILE A 120 0.86 -19.14 -0.70
C ILE A 120 1.25 -20.58 -0.38
N GLU A 121 2.08 -21.19 -1.22
CA GLU A 121 2.58 -22.54 -0.99
C GLU A 121 3.43 -22.62 0.27
N GLN A 122 4.34 -21.67 0.46
CA GLN A 122 5.18 -21.61 1.65
C GLN A 122 4.34 -21.41 2.91
N HIS A 123 3.27 -20.60 2.83
CA HIS A 123 2.29 -20.49 3.90
C HIS A 123 1.61 -21.84 4.22
N SER A 124 1.19 -22.58 3.19
CA SER A 124 0.56 -23.90 3.34
C SER A 124 1.52 -24.90 3.98
N LEU A 125 2.76 -24.99 3.46
CA LEU A 125 3.81 -25.88 3.98
C LEU A 125 4.17 -25.57 5.43
N ALA A 126 4.29 -24.28 5.79
CA ALA A 126 4.56 -23.86 7.16
C ALA A 126 3.47 -24.27 8.17
N ARG A 127 2.29 -24.69 7.70
CA ARG A 127 1.16 -25.16 8.52
C ARG A 127 0.84 -26.64 8.32
N GLY A 128 1.76 -27.42 7.76
CA GLY A 128 1.60 -28.87 7.57
C GLY A 128 0.79 -29.25 6.33
N GLY A 129 0.60 -28.32 5.39
CA GLY A 129 0.05 -28.60 4.07
C GLY A 129 1.01 -29.43 3.21
N LYS A 130 0.50 -29.93 2.08
CA LYS A 130 1.31 -30.67 1.09
C LYS A 130 1.86 -29.73 0.02
N PRO A 131 3.03 -30.03 -0.58
CA PRO A 131 3.50 -29.30 -1.76
C PRO A 131 2.48 -29.43 -2.88
N VAL A 132 2.04 -28.30 -3.44
CA VAL A 132 1.23 -28.27 -4.65
C VAL A 132 2.20 -28.06 -5.81
N VAL A 133 2.37 -29.05 -6.67
CA VAL A 133 3.49 -29.02 -7.62
C VAL A 133 3.16 -28.19 -8.86
N ASP A 134 1.91 -28.18 -9.35
CA ASP A 134 1.65 -27.59 -10.68
C ASP A 134 0.35 -26.78 -10.83
N ASP A 135 -0.66 -27.02 -10.00
CA ASP A 135 -1.98 -26.41 -10.19
C ASP A 135 -2.25 -25.27 -9.20
N VAL A 136 -2.05 -24.04 -9.66
CA VAL A 136 -2.33 -22.81 -8.89
C VAL A 136 -3.81 -22.64 -8.55
N THR A 137 -4.73 -23.32 -9.25
CA THR A 137 -6.18 -23.21 -8.99
C THR A 137 -6.57 -23.86 -7.67
N ASN A 138 -5.75 -24.80 -7.16
CA ASN A 138 -5.94 -25.43 -5.86
C ASN A 138 -5.37 -24.63 -4.69
N LEU A 139 -4.67 -23.52 -4.97
CA LEU A 139 -4.10 -22.66 -3.93
C LEU A 139 -5.17 -21.69 -3.41
N SER A 140 -5.56 -21.89 -2.14
CA SER A 140 -6.37 -20.91 -1.43
C SER A 140 -5.47 -19.89 -0.75
N TYR A 141 -5.63 -18.62 -1.11
CA TYR A 141 -4.98 -17.53 -0.39
C TYR A 141 -5.46 -17.50 1.07
N PRO A 142 -4.56 -17.45 2.07
CA PRO A 142 -4.93 -17.49 3.47
C PRO A 142 -5.52 -16.16 3.95
N GLY A 143 -6.59 -16.21 4.75
CA GLY A 143 -7.24 -15.01 5.26
C GLY A 143 -6.42 -14.27 6.33
N HIS A 144 -6.20 -12.95 6.15
CA HIS A 144 -5.61 -12.03 7.13
C HIS A 144 -6.15 -10.60 6.95
N GLN A 145 -5.65 -9.62 7.71
CA GLN A 145 -6.18 -8.24 7.68
C GLN A 145 -5.72 -7.38 6.49
N TYR A 146 -4.67 -7.84 5.81
CA TYR A 146 -3.88 -7.09 4.83
C TYR A 146 -3.93 -7.76 3.46
N MET A 147 -5.13 -8.13 3.01
CA MET A 147 -5.33 -8.96 1.80
C MET A 147 -5.52 -8.14 0.53
N SER A 148 -5.24 -6.84 0.54
CA SER A 148 -5.38 -5.99 -0.64
C SER A 148 -4.55 -6.50 -1.83
N GLU A 149 -3.35 -7.01 -1.56
CA GLU A 149 -2.47 -7.65 -2.56
C GLU A 149 -3.17 -8.80 -3.28
N TRP A 150 -3.92 -9.64 -2.57
CA TRP A 150 -4.69 -10.74 -3.15
C TRP A 150 -5.87 -10.26 -3.97
N TYR A 151 -6.66 -9.33 -3.44
CA TYR A 151 -7.86 -8.85 -4.12
C TYR A 151 -7.53 -8.08 -5.39
N LEU A 152 -6.51 -7.22 -5.36
CA LEU A 152 -6.02 -6.50 -6.54
C LEU A 152 -5.47 -7.46 -7.58
N PHE A 153 -4.60 -8.39 -7.16
CA PHE A 153 -4.05 -9.40 -8.06
C PHE A 153 -5.14 -10.24 -8.72
N ARG A 154 -6.10 -10.75 -7.94
CA ARG A 154 -7.21 -11.56 -8.44
C ARG A 154 -8.11 -10.77 -9.38
N ASP A 155 -8.42 -9.51 -9.07
CA ASP A 155 -9.25 -8.69 -9.96
C ASP A 155 -8.54 -8.38 -11.28
N LEU A 156 -7.24 -8.04 -11.24
CA LEU A 156 -6.43 -7.79 -12.44
C LEU A 156 -6.20 -9.02 -13.32
N LEU A 157 -6.43 -10.23 -12.80
CA LEU A 157 -6.38 -11.47 -13.57
C LEU A 157 -7.70 -11.84 -14.23
N ARG A 158 -8.82 -11.20 -13.86
CA ARG A 158 -10.11 -11.44 -14.51
C ARG A 158 -10.09 -10.91 -15.94
N PRO A 159 -10.77 -11.58 -16.88
CA PRO A 159 -10.83 -11.14 -18.26
C PRO A 159 -11.64 -9.84 -18.39
N ASP A 160 -11.28 -9.00 -19.35
CA ASP A 160 -11.88 -7.65 -19.54
C ASP A 160 -13.42 -7.64 -19.61
N PRO A 161 -14.11 -8.61 -20.26
CA PRO A 161 -15.58 -8.65 -20.28
C PRO A 161 -16.22 -8.79 -18.89
N GLU A 162 -15.49 -9.30 -17.89
CA GLU A 162 -15.97 -9.40 -16.52
C GLU A 162 -15.69 -8.12 -15.70
N ARG A 163 -14.91 -7.19 -16.25
CA ARG A 163 -14.44 -5.96 -15.60
C ARG A 163 -14.99 -4.71 -16.27
N ILE A 164 -16.16 -4.81 -16.92
CA ILE A 164 -16.86 -3.68 -17.54
C ILE A 164 -17.14 -2.61 -16.47
N GLY A 165 -16.76 -1.37 -16.76
CA GLY A 165 -16.84 -0.26 -15.80
C GLY A 165 -15.73 -0.26 -14.75
N SER A 166 -14.67 -1.07 -14.90
CA SER A 166 -13.52 -0.94 -14.00
C SER A 166 -12.86 0.44 -14.16
N ALA A 167 -12.52 1.08 -13.04
CA ALA A 167 -11.75 2.34 -13.04
C ALA A 167 -10.33 2.16 -13.60
N VAL A 168 -9.88 0.91 -13.69
CA VAL A 168 -8.56 0.51 -14.18
C VAL A 168 -8.71 -0.58 -15.23
N VAL A 169 -8.07 -0.40 -16.39
CA VAL A 169 -8.03 -1.37 -17.49
C VAL A 169 -6.65 -2.01 -17.54
N ARG A 170 -6.60 -3.34 -17.63
CA ARG A 170 -5.33 -4.05 -17.78
C ARG A 170 -4.88 -3.98 -19.23
N VAL A 171 -3.61 -3.66 -19.45
CA VAL A 171 -2.97 -3.73 -20.77
C VAL A 171 -1.97 -4.89 -20.83
N SER A 172 -1.73 -5.37 -22.05
CA SER A 172 -0.80 -6.48 -22.30
C SER A 172 0.64 -6.01 -22.58
N ASP A 173 0.82 -4.79 -23.09
CA ASP A 173 2.13 -4.19 -23.32
C ASP A 173 2.42 -3.15 -22.23
N PRO A 174 3.58 -3.22 -21.53
CA PRO A 174 3.97 -2.19 -20.57
C PRO A 174 4.16 -0.80 -21.20
N ALA A 175 4.38 -0.69 -22.52
CA ALA A 175 4.49 0.59 -23.22
C ALA A 175 3.18 1.37 -23.26
N ASP A 176 2.05 0.67 -23.22
CA ASP A 176 0.70 1.25 -23.26
C ASP A 176 0.16 1.60 -21.87
N ALA A 177 0.91 1.31 -20.80
CA ALA A 177 0.48 1.47 -19.43
C ALA A 177 0.79 2.85 -18.85
N ASP A 178 -0.13 3.39 -18.07
CA ASP A 178 0.10 4.58 -17.25
C ASP A 178 0.85 4.20 -15.95
N LEU A 179 0.59 3.00 -15.42
CA LEU A 179 1.18 2.46 -14.20
C LEU A 179 1.52 0.98 -14.35
N LEU A 180 2.54 0.51 -13.62
CA LEU A 180 2.93 -0.89 -13.59
C LEU A 180 2.69 -1.48 -12.19
N TYR A 181 1.76 -2.42 -12.08
CA TYR A 181 1.50 -3.11 -10.82
C TYR A 181 2.49 -4.24 -10.58
N VAL A 182 3.11 -4.25 -9.40
CA VAL A 182 4.03 -5.29 -8.92
C VAL A 182 3.26 -6.20 -7.95
N PRO A 183 2.78 -7.38 -8.38
CA PRO A 183 1.94 -8.25 -7.56
C PRO A 183 2.75 -9.05 -6.53
N PHE A 184 3.55 -8.42 -5.69
CA PHE A 184 4.22 -9.11 -4.59
C PHE A 184 3.27 -9.27 -3.40
N PHE A 185 3.11 -10.50 -2.89
CA PHE A 185 2.34 -10.77 -1.68
C PHE A 185 3.15 -10.42 -0.42
N SER A 186 3.41 -9.13 -0.23
CA SER A 186 4.32 -8.59 0.78
C SER A 186 3.84 -8.82 2.21
N SER A 187 2.53 -8.71 2.44
CA SER A 187 1.91 -8.92 3.73
C SER A 187 1.90 -10.41 4.07
N LEU A 188 1.60 -11.27 3.09
CA LEU A 188 1.67 -12.71 3.30
C LEU A 188 3.11 -13.20 3.52
N SER A 189 4.07 -12.66 2.76
CA SER A 189 5.50 -12.99 2.90
C SER A 189 5.97 -12.84 4.35
N LEU A 190 5.59 -11.73 4.99
CA LEU A 190 5.87 -11.50 6.41
C LEU A 190 5.19 -12.53 7.32
N ILE A 191 3.94 -12.90 7.05
CA ILE A 191 3.17 -13.87 7.84
C ILE A 191 3.78 -15.27 7.77
N VAL A 192 4.30 -15.66 6.61
CA VAL A 192 4.95 -16.95 6.36
C VAL A 192 6.30 -17.03 7.05
N ASN A 193 6.99 -15.90 7.19
CA ASN A 193 8.32 -15.84 7.77
C ASN A 193 8.36 -16.56 9.14
N PRO A 194 9.23 -17.58 9.32
CA PRO A 194 9.30 -18.31 10.57
C PRO A 194 9.62 -17.36 11.73
N ARG A 195 8.80 -17.41 12.78
CA ARG A 195 9.19 -16.81 14.06
C ARG A 195 10.37 -17.62 14.57
N GLN A 196 11.54 -17.02 14.72
CA GLN A 196 12.65 -17.69 15.39
C GLN A 196 12.14 -18.15 16.77
N PRO A 197 12.22 -19.46 17.11
CA PRO A 197 12.00 -19.86 18.48
C PRO A 197 13.04 -19.13 19.34
N ALA A 198 12.61 -18.57 20.47
CA ALA A 198 13.52 -18.01 21.45
C ALA A 198 14.46 -19.13 21.94
N SER A 199 15.63 -19.23 21.31
CA SER A 199 16.79 -20.04 21.68
C SER A 199 16.51 -21.21 22.64
N GLU A 200 15.81 -22.26 22.19
CA GLU A 200 15.98 -23.57 22.81
C GLU A 200 17.38 -24.05 22.43
N SER A 201 18.29 -23.91 23.39
CA SER A 201 19.72 -24.17 23.25
C SER A 201 19.96 -25.62 22.84
N GLY A 202 20.59 -25.84 21.68
CA GLY A 202 21.29 -27.10 21.38
C GLY A 202 20.95 -27.78 20.06
N LEU A 203 19.90 -27.36 19.34
CA LEU A 203 19.61 -27.88 17.99
C LEU A 203 20.03 -26.85 16.94
N VAL A 204 20.87 -27.28 15.99
CA VAL A 204 21.20 -26.47 14.80
C VAL A 204 19.87 -26.04 14.17
N PRO A 205 19.57 -24.73 14.06
CA PRO A 205 18.35 -24.31 13.44
C PRO A 205 18.37 -24.84 12.01
N ALA A 206 17.43 -25.72 11.67
CA ALA A 206 17.15 -26.01 10.28
C ALA A 206 16.95 -24.65 9.58
N ARG A 207 17.64 -24.41 8.47
CA ARG A 207 17.50 -23.15 7.73
C ARG A 207 16.01 -22.88 7.54
N PRO A 208 15.54 -21.64 7.79
CA PRO A 208 14.12 -21.34 7.63
C PRO A 208 13.71 -21.70 6.20
N VAL A 209 12.63 -22.49 6.07
CA VAL A 209 12.13 -22.98 4.77
C VAL A 209 11.76 -21.80 3.86
N TYR A 210 11.40 -20.66 4.47
CA TYR A 210 11.13 -19.38 3.80
C TYR A 210 11.81 -18.24 4.56
N ASN A 211 12.36 -17.26 3.83
CA ASN A 211 12.96 -16.06 4.40
C ASN A 211 12.39 -14.81 3.72
N ASP A 212 11.61 -14.03 4.46
CA ASP A 212 10.98 -12.82 3.96
C ASP A 212 11.99 -11.73 3.59
N GLU A 213 13.04 -11.51 4.40
CA GLU A 213 14.06 -10.51 4.09
C GLU A 213 14.78 -10.82 2.77
N GLU A 214 15.16 -12.08 2.56
CA GLU A 214 15.79 -12.52 1.31
C GLU A 214 14.83 -12.39 0.14
N THR A 215 13.55 -12.75 0.31
CA THR A 215 12.54 -12.63 -0.74
C THR A 215 12.31 -11.17 -1.13
N GLN A 216 12.28 -10.25 -0.15
CA GLN A 216 12.18 -8.81 -0.42
C GLN A 216 13.39 -8.30 -1.22
N VAL A 217 14.61 -8.72 -0.85
CA VAL A 217 15.84 -8.33 -1.59
C VAL A 217 15.79 -8.85 -3.02
N ALA A 218 15.45 -10.13 -3.20
CA ALA A 218 15.36 -10.77 -4.52
C ALA A 218 14.29 -10.10 -5.41
N LEU A 219 13.18 -9.64 -4.84
CA LEU A 219 12.17 -8.88 -5.59
C LEU A 219 12.75 -7.60 -6.16
N VAL A 220 13.48 -6.84 -5.34
CA VAL A 220 14.02 -5.55 -5.78
C VAL A 220 15.16 -5.72 -6.77
N GLU A 221 16.01 -6.74 -6.59
CA GLU A 221 17.01 -7.11 -7.60
C GLU A 221 16.36 -7.44 -8.94
N TRP A 222 15.29 -8.25 -8.93
CA TRP A 222 14.52 -8.55 -10.14
C TRP A 222 13.91 -7.29 -10.76
N LEU A 223 13.34 -6.38 -9.96
CA LEU A 223 12.77 -5.12 -10.44
C LEU A 223 13.84 -4.23 -11.07
N GLU A 224 15.00 -4.10 -10.42
CA GLU A 224 16.14 -3.30 -10.90
C GLU A 224 16.73 -3.81 -12.22
N GLU A 225 16.43 -5.04 -12.62
CA GLU A 225 16.78 -5.58 -13.95
C GLU A 225 15.82 -5.14 -15.06
N GLN A 226 14.57 -4.77 -14.73
CA GLN A 226 13.52 -4.44 -15.70
C GLN A 226 13.76 -3.10 -16.40
N GLU A 227 13.45 -3.02 -17.69
CA GLU A 227 13.62 -1.81 -18.51
C GLU A 227 12.84 -0.61 -17.96
N TYR A 228 11.54 -0.81 -17.68
CA TYR A 228 10.66 0.26 -17.20
C TYR A 228 11.03 0.74 -15.80
N TRP A 229 11.51 -0.16 -14.93
CA TRP A 229 12.07 0.23 -13.63
C TRP A 229 13.27 1.16 -13.81
N LYS A 230 14.23 0.79 -14.67
CA LYS A 230 15.41 1.61 -14.97
C LYS A 230 15.05 2.96 -15.58
N LYS A 231 14.06 2.97 -16.48
CA LYS A 231 13.58 4.17 -17.20
C LYS A 231 13.05 5.24 -16.24
N ASN A 232 12.21 4.83 -15.29
CA ASN A 232 11.47 5.75 -14.43
C ASN A 232 11.90 5.72 -12.96
N ASN A 233 12.90 4.91 -12.62
CA ASN A 233 13.41 4.68 -11.27
C ASN A 233 12.30 4.25 -10.29
N GLY A 234 11.41 3.38 -10.77
CA GLY A 234 10.30 2.82 -10.01
C GLY A 234 9.10 3.75 -9.76
N ARG A 235 9.10 4.99 -10.28
CA ARG A 235 8.07 6.02 -9.94
C ARG A 235 6.67 5.74 -10.46
N ASP A 236 6.59 4.96 -11.54
CA ASP A 236 5.38 4.49 -12.20
C ASP A 236 4.94 3.11 -11.71
N HIS A 237 5.64 2.54 -10.71
CA HIS A 237 5.31 1.24 -10.15
C HIS A 237 4.37 1.38 -8.96
N VAL A 238 3.41 0.47 -8.86
CA VAL A 238 2.49 0.35 -7.73
C VAL A 238 2.82 -0.92 -6.96
N ILE A 239 3.14 -0.79 -5.67
CA ILE A 239 3.55 -1.90 -4.81
C ILE A 239 2.66 -1.94 -3.57
N THR A 240 2.10 -3.11 -3.26
CA THR A 240 1.32 -3.29 -2.04
C THR A 240 2.23 -3.46 -0.82
N ALA A 241 2.01 -2.64 0.20
CA ALA A 241 2.76 -2.62 1.47
C ALA A 241 1.77 -2.38 2.64
N THR A 242 0.66 -3.12 2.65
CA THR A 242 -0.43 -2.86 3.59
C THR A 242 -0.13 -3.33 4.99
N ASP A 243 0.52 -4.48 5.19
CA ASP A 243 1.04 -4.76 6.54
C ASP A 243 2.09 -3.70 6.90
N PRO A 244 1.99 -3.02 8.06
CA PRO A 244 2.91 -1.95 8.42
C PRO A 244 4.39 -2.38 8.50
N ASN A 245 4.69 -3.68 8.62
CA ASN A 245 6.05 -4.21 8.58
C ASN A 245 6.39 -4.87 7.23
N ALA A 246 5.48 -4.89 6.25
CA ALA A 246 5.80 -5.35 4.91
C ALA A 246 6.90 -4.47 4.28
N LEU A 247 7.79 -5.09 3.50
CA LEU A 247 8.88 -4.42 2.79
C LEU A 247 9.90 -3.70 3.68
N TYR A 248 9.90 -3.89 5.01
CA TYR A 248 10.78 -3.14 5.91
C TYR A 248 12.27 -3.25 5.54
N LYS A 249 12.69 -4.36 4.92
CA LYS A 249 14.09 -4.59 4.53
C LYS A 249 14.50 -3.75 3.32
N VAL A 250 13.55 -3.45 2.43
CA VAL A 250 13.81 -2.89 1.10
C VAL A 250 13.03 -1.61 0.81
N VAL A 251 12.23 -1.11 1.75
CA VAL A 251 11.41 0.10 1.61
C VAL A 251 12.23 1.27 1.08
N ASP A 252 13.49 1.41 1.49
CA ASP A 252 14.38 2.47 1.02
C ASP A 252 14.74 2.41 -0.47
N ARG A 253 14.70 1.21 -1.06
CA ARG A 253 14.95 0.97 -2.50
C ARG A 253 13.68 1.16 -3.33
N VAL A 254 12.50 0.94 -2.74
CA VAL A 254 11.21 1.01 -3.45
C VAL A 254 10.40 2.27 -3.14
N LYS A 255 10.88 3.15 -2.26
CA LYS A 255 10.14 4.36 -1.82
C LYS A 255 9.77 5.35 -2.91
N ASN A 256 10.35 5.25 -4.10
CA ASN A 256 9.98 6.11 -5.24
C ASN A 256 8.66 5.67 -5.88
N SER A 257 8.28 4.41 -5.71
CA SER A 257 7.03 3.83 -6.20
C SER A 257 5.81 4.35 -5.45
N VAL A 258 4.64 4.18 -6.04
CA VAL A 258 3.34 4.34 -5.39
C VAL A 258 3.15 3.17 -4.44
N LEU A 259 3.20 3.43 -3.13
CA LEU A 259 2.99 2.42 -2.11
C LEU A 259 1.52 2.39 -1.70
N LEU A 260 0.93 1.21 -1.70
CA LEU A 260 -0.39 0.98 -1.11
C LEU A 260 -0.20 0.58 0.35
N VAL A 261 -0.52 1.48 1.26
CA VAL A 261 -0.18 1.37 2.70
C VAL A 261 -1.44 1.35 3.57
N SER A 262 -1.38 0.81 4.78
CA SER A 262 -2.51 0.92 5.71
C SER A 262 -2.51 2.23 6.51
N ASP A 263 -1.33 2.76 6.80
CA ASP A 263 -1.09 4.03 7.45
C ASP A 263 0.38 4.44 7.24
N PHE A 264 0.74 5.66 7.67
CA PHE A 264 2.11 6.18 7.60
C PHE A 264 2.86 6.03 8.94
N GLY A 265 2.33 5.27 9.90
CA GLY A 265 2.85 5.23 11.27
C GLY A 265 4.19 4.49 11.42
N ARG A 266 4.57 3.66 10.44
CA ARG A 266 5.85 2.93 10.42
C ARG A 266 6.80 3.35 9.30
N LEU A 267 6.37 4.26 8.44
CA LEU A 267 7.22 4.82 7.40
C LEU A 267 7.92 6.06 7.95
N ARG A 268 9.21 6.19 7.64
CA ARG A 268 9.92 7.46 7.88
C ARG A 268 9.38 8.55 6.95
N PRO A 269 9.57 9.84 7.29
CA PRO A 269 9.14 10.95 6.45
C PRO A 269 9.72 10.94 5.03
N ASP A 270 10.86 10.30 4.82
CA ASP A 270 11.50 10.17 3.50
C ASP A 270 11.02 8.94 2.71
N GLN A 271 10.26 8.03 3.33
CA GLN A 271 9.81 6.77 2.76
C GLN A 271 8.36 6.81 2.28
N GLY A 272 7.48 7.43 3.07
CA GLY A 272 6.06 7.60 2.76
C GLY A 272 5.73 9.03 2.33
N SER A 273 4.75 9.18 1.45
CA SER A 273 4.29 10.48 0.95
C SER A 273 2.78 10.49 0.73
N LEU A 274 2.09 11.46 1.33
CA LEU A 274 0.66 11.70 1.12
C LEU A 274 0.32 12.16 -0.31
N VAL A 275 1.33 12.50 -1.13
CA VAL A 275 1.13 12.96 -2.52
C VAL A 275 1.06 11.78 -3.49
N LYS A 276 1.85 10.74 -3.26
CA LYS A 276 1.95 9.59 -4.18
C LYS A 276 1.40 8.28 -3.61
N ASP A 277 1.44 8.09 -2.29
CA ASP A 277 1.06 6.83 -1.67
C ASP A 277 -0.43 6.84 -1.31
N VAL A 278 -1.03 5.66 -1.42
CA VAL A 278 -2.48 5.50 -1.24
C VAL A 278 -2.73 4.69 0.03
N VAL A 279 -3.57 5.23 0.91
CA VAL A 279 -4.03 4.52 2.09
C VAL A 279 -5.15 3.56 1.69
N VAL A 280 -4.91 2.26 1.88
CA VAL A 280 -5.88 1.20 1.60
C VAL A 280 -6.46 0.70 2.93
N PRO A 281 -7.79 0.62 3.07
CA PRO A 281 -8.41 0.18 4.31
C PRO A 281 -8.12 -1.30 4.60
N TYR A 282 -8.11 -1.63 5.89
CA TYR A 282 -8.01 -3.00 6.37
C TYR A 282 -9.22 -3.82 5.94
N SER A 283 -9.02 -5.13 5.75
CA SER A 283 -10.15 -6.05 5.63
C SER A 283 -10.98 -6.04 6.92
N HIS A 284 -12.29 -5.81 6.79
CA HIS A 284 -13.22 -5.86 7.92
C HIS A 284 -13.19 -7.24 8.57
N ARG A 285 -12.94 -7.29 9.89
CA ARG A 285 -12.93 -8.55 10.67
C ARG A 285 -14.20 -8.77 11.49
N ILE A 286 -15.11 -7.82 11.47
CA ILE A 286 -16.37 -7.88 12.21
C ILE A 286 -17.46 -8.07 11.16
N SER A 287 -18.41 -8.94 11.46
CA SER A 287 -19.62 -9.07 10.66
C SER A 287 -20.29 -7.71 10.52
N SER A 288 -20.78 -7.39 9.33
CA SER A 288 -21.65 -6.25 9.15
C SER A 288 -22.80 -6.35 10.15
N PHE A 289 -23.15 -5.23 10.78
CA PHE A 289 -24.30 -5.19 11.65
C PHE A 289 -25.56 -5.28 10.79
N GLU A 290 -26.30 -6.37 10.93
CA GLU A 290 -27.53 -6.64 10.16
C GLU A 290 -28.81 -6.05 10.81
N GLY A 291 -28.68 -5.43 11.99
CA GLY A 291 -29.80 -4.79 12.66
C GLY A 291 -30.05 -3.36 12.18
N ASP A 292 -31.18 -2.78 12.59
CA ASP A 292 -31.50 -1.39 12.28
C ASP A 292 -30.50 -0.43 12.96
N VAL A 293 -29.83 0.39 12.13
CA VAL A 293 -28.95 1.50 12.58
C VAL A 293 -29.78 2.75 12.94
N GLY A 294 -31.08 2.59 13.19
CA GLY A 294 -31.98 3.68 13.56
C GLY A 294 -31.64 4.29 14.91
N VAL A 295 -31.54 5.63 14.95
CA VAL A 295 -31.38 6.43 16.19
C VAL A 295 -32.75 6.70 16.86
N GLY A 296 -33.85 6.29 16.22
CA GLY A 296 -35.20 6.83 16.46
C GLY A 296 -35.75 6.73 17.89
N ASN A 297 -35.21 5.86 18.75
CA ASN A 297 -35.65 5.70 20.15
C ASN A 297 -34.49 5.59 21.16
N ARG A 298 -33.27 6.01 20.81
CA ARG A 298 -32.13 5.99 21.74
C ARG A 298 -31.96 7.37 22.39
N ASN A 299 -32.32 7.50 23.67
CA ASN A 299 -32.11 8.73 24.45
C ASN A 299 -30.63 9.00 24.77
N THR A 300 -29.73 8.08 24.44
CA THR A 300 -28.31 8.18 24.78
C THR A 300 -27.44 7.74 23.60
N LEU A 301 -26.60 8.65 23.15
CA LEU A 301 -25.55 8.42 22.17
C LEU A 301 -24.22 8.28 22.91
N LEU A 302 -23.63 7.08 22.94
CA LEU A 302 -22.26 6.90 23.44
C LEU A 302 -21.27 7.19 22.31
N ILE A 303 -20.54 8.30 22.44
CA ILE A 303 -19.39 8.63 21.61
C ILE A 303 -18.14 8.23 22.38
N PHE A 304 -17.41 7.22 21.91
CA PHE A 304 -16.11 6.88 22.46
C PHE A 304 -15.04 7.73 21.78
N MET A 305 -14.61 8.81 22.43
CA MET A 305 -13.35 9.48 22.11
C MET A 305 -12.28 9.04 23.10
N GLY A 306 -11.15 8.56 22.61
CA GLY A 306 -10.00 8.21 23.42
C GLY A 306 -8.74 8.91 22.92
N ALA A 307 -8.00 9.55 23.82
CA ALA A 307 -6.61 9.88 23.55
C ALA A 307 -5.78 8.58 23.60
N ARG A 308 -4.98 8.30 22.58
CA ARG A 308 -4.04 7.16 22.60
C ARG A 308 -2.94 7.45 23.63
N TYR A 309 -3.10 6.98 24.86
CA TYR A 309 -1.97 6.86 25.78
C TYR A 309 -1.12 5.66 25.32
N ARG A 310 -0.02 5.95 24.63
CA ARG A 310 0.96 4.94 24.24
C ARG A 310 1.70 4.52 25.52
N LYS A 311 1.67 3.23 25.87
CA LYS A 311 2.56 2.66 26.90
C LYS A 311 4.00 2.93 26.47
N GLU A 312 4.62 3.97 27.02
CA GLU A 312 6.06 4.07 27.05
C GLU A 312 6.57 3.13 28.14
N ASN A 313 7.50 2.26 27.75
CA ASN A 313 8.39 1.49 28.62
C ASN A 313 7.71 0.38 29.43
N GLN A 314 7.61 -0.81 28.85
CA GLN A 314 7.61 -2.05 29.64
C GLN A 314 8.83 -2.88 29.27
N SER A 315 9.88 -2.75 30.08
CA SER A 315 10.85 -3.82 30.28
C SER A 315 10.11 -5.00 30.92
N TRP A 316 10.31 -6.19 30.38
CA TRP A 316 9.63 -7.40 30.82
C TRP A 316 10.23 -7.92 32.13
N ASN A 317 9.63 -7.55 33.27
CA ASN A 317 9.88 -8.25 34.52
C ASN A 317 9.20 -9.63 34.51
N HIS A 318 10.02 -10.68 34.56
CA HIS A 318 9.66 -12.09 34.56
C HIS A 318 9.04 -12.56 35.90
N ASN A 319 8.00 -11.90 36.42
CA ASN A 319 7.36 -12.30 37.69
C ASN A 319 5.86 -12.03 37.72
N HIS A 320 5.12 -12.44 36.68
CA HIS A 320 3.68 -12.63 36.82
C HIS A 320 3.33 -14.10 36.60
N HIS A 321 2.76 -14.69 37.65
CA HIS A 321 2.17 -16.02 37.65
C HIS A 321 1.26 -16.20 36.42
N ASP A 322 1.48 -17.30 35.74
CA ASP A 322 0.86 -17.73 34.50
C ASP A 322 -0.64 -18.04 34.75
N SER A 323 -1.49 -16.99 34.75
CA SER A 323 -2.94 -17.19 34.64
C SER A 323 -3.32 -17.23 33.16
N LYS A 324 -3.36 -18.44 32.61
CA LYS A 324 -3.97 -18.73 31.31
C LYS A 324 -5.48 -18.49 31.40
N ASP A 325 -5.90 -17.25 31.24
CA ASP A 325 -7.31 -16.92 31.07
C ASP A 325 -7.49 -15.91 29.91
N ASP A 326 -7.51 -16.45 28.69
CA ASP A 326 -7.75 -15.71 27.46
C ASP A 326 -9.24 -15.38 27.33
N SER A 327 -9.56 -14.09 27.28
CA SER A 327 -10.93 -13.58 27.13
C SER A 327 -11.62 -14.09 25.86
N ARG A 328 -10.90 -14.59 24.85
CA ARG A 328 -11.51 -15.21 23.66
C ARG A 328 -12.15 -16.57 23.94
N ARG A 329 -11.82 -17.22 25.06
CA ARG A 329 -12.36 -18.55 25.44
C ARG A 329 -13.46 -18.49 26.49
N ARG A 330 -13.81 -17.29 26.99
CA ARG A 330 -14.87 -17.13 27.98
C ARG A 330 -16.26 -17.13 27.32
N PRO A 331 -17.26 -17.83 27.91
CA PRO A 331 -18.65 -17.76 27.47
C PRO A 331 -19.16 -16.31 27.46
N ILE A 332 -20.02 -15.97 26.50
CA ILE A 332 -20.62 -14.63 26.36
C ILE A 332 -21.27 -14.13 27.67
N THR A 333 -21.83 -15.05 28.47
CA THR A 333 -22.44 -14.78 29.76
C THR A 333 -21.45 -14.25 30.80
N VAL A 334 -20.19 -14.72 30.78
CA VAL A 334 -19.13 -14.26 31.69
C VAL A 334 -18.62 -12.89 31.27
N LYS A 335 -18.59 -12.59 29.96
CA LYS A 335 -18.24 -11.26 29.45
C LYS A 335 -19.30 -10.22 29.77
N ARG A 336 -20.59 -10.58 29.67
CA ARG A 336 -21.68 -9.68 30.06
C ARG A 336 -21.68 -9.40 31.56
N ARG A 337 -21.38 -10.39 32.40
CA ARG A 337 -21.37 -10.23 33.87
C ARG A 337 -20.26 -9.31 34.38
N LEU A 338 -19.09 -9.32 33.75
CA LEU A 338 -17.99 -8.41 34.11
C LEU A 338 -18.27 -6.94 33.74
N LEU A 339 -19.11 -6.70 32.74
CA LEU A 339 -19.51 -5.35 32.33
C LEU A 339 -20.65 -4.77 33.18
N THR A 340 -21.33 -5.59 33.98
CA THR A 340 -22.48 -5.14 34.79
C THR A 340 -22.15 -4.92 36.26
N ASP A 341 -21.20 -5.68 36.82
CA ASP A 341 -21.10 -5.79 38.29
C ASP A 341 -20.04 -4.87 38.91
N GLU A 342 -18.99 -4.44 38.18
CA GLU A 342 -17.90 -3.63 38.77
C GLU A 342 -18.09 -2.11 38.67
N ASP A 343 -18.91 -1.61 37.74
CA ASP A 343 -19.09 -0.15 37.55
C ASP A 343 -20.28 0.44 38.33
N GLN A 344 -21.09 -0.41 38.98
CA GLN A 344 -22.30 0.03 39.70
C GLN A 344 -21.98 0.85 40.97
N LYS A 345 -20.73 0.80 41.47
CA LYS A 345 -20.27 1.59 42.63
C LYS A 345 -19.65 2.94 42.27
N CYS A 346 -19.32 3.19 41.00
CA CYS A 346 -18.72 4.46 40.57
C CYS A 346 -19.76 5.54 40.23
N TYR A 347 -21.00 5.16 39.99
CA TYR A 347 -22.10 6.06 39.70
C TYR A 347 -23.25 5.76 40.67
N GLY A 348 -23.21 6.40 41.85
CA GLY A 348 -24.31 6.33 42.79
C GLY A 348 -25.61 6.81 42.15
N ILE A 349 -26.57 5.89 42.04
CA ILE A 349 -28.01 6.16 42.01
C ILE A 349 -28.57 5.65 43.32
#